data_AF-A0A7J8K6B7-F1
#
_entry.id   AF-A0A7J8K6B7-F1
#
_cell.length_a   1.000
_cell.length_b   1.000
_cell.length_c   1.000
_cell.angle_alpha   90.00
_cell.angle_beta   90.00
_cell.angle_gamma   90.00
#
_symmetry.space_group_name_H-M   'P 1'
#
loop_
_entity.id
_entity.type
_entity.pdbx_description
1 polymer ?
#
loop_
_entity_poly.entity_id
_entity_poly.type
_entity_poly.pdbx_seq_one_letter_code
_entity_poly.pdbx_strand_id
1 'polypeptide(L)'
;MLDLLEDFLEYEGYKYERIDGGITGGLRQEAIDRFNAPGAQQFCFLLSTRAGGLGINLATADTVIIYDSDWNPHNDIQVGGPTPSPLPSAEPTASGRTRR
;
A
#
# COMPACT_ATOMS: atom_id res chain seq x y z
N MET A 1 -11.13 16.71 2.56
CA MET A 1 -10.02 16.78 3.54
C MET A 1 -8.69 16.64 2.82
N LEU A 2 -8.48 15.59 2.04
CA LEU A 2 -7.27 15.47 1.20
C LEU A 2 -7.06 16.68 0.28
N ASP A 3 -8.13 17.29 -0.24
CA ASP A 3 -8.04 18.47 -1.09
C ASP A 3 -7.42 19.69 -0.36
N LEU A 4 -7.65 19.82 0.95
CA LEU A 4 -7.06 20.91 1.73
C LEU A 4 -5.55 20.66 2.00
N LEU A 5 -5.18 19.40 2.22
CA LEU A 5 -3.77 19.01 2.34
C LEU A 5 -3.05 19.20 1.00
N GLU A 6 -3.75 18.97 -0.10
CA GLU A 6 -3.26 19.22 -1.45
C GLU A 6 -2.92 20.69 -1.65
N ASP A 7 -3.88 21.59 -1.41
CA ASP A 7 -3.68 23.04 -1.48
C ASP A 7 -2.50 23.51 -0.60
N PHE A 8 -2.37 22.94 0.61
CA PHE A 8 -1.27 23.24 1.53
C PHE A 8 0.09 22.79 0.99
N LEU A 9 0.18 21.58 0.45
CA LEU A 9 1.42 21.04 -0.11
C LEU A 9 1.84 21.81 -1.36
N GLU A 10 0.89 22.19 -2.21
CA GLU A 10 1.14 23.05 -3.36
C GLU A 10 1.67 24.43 -2.93
N TYR A 11 1.05 25.04 -1.92
CA TYR A 11 1.47 26.32 -1.37
C TYR A 11 2.89 26.29 -0.81
N GLU A 12 3.24 25.23 -0.07
CA GLU A 12 4.60 25.02 0.47
C GLU A 12 5.60 24.52 -0.59
N GLY A 13 5.14 24.13 -1.78
CA GLY A 13 5.98 23.64 -2.87
C GLY A 13 6.47 22.19 -2.69
N TYR A 14 5.81 21.40 -1.86
CA TYR A 14 6.11 19.98 -1.69
C TYR A 14 5.44 19.16 -2.79
N LYS A 15 6.22 18.33 -3.48
CA LYS A 15 5.67 17.38 -4.46
C LYS A 15 4.99 16.23 -3.75
N TYR A 16 3.86 15.77 -4.27
CA TYR A 16 3.11 14.66 -3.70
C TYR A 16 2.51 13.77 -4.80
N GLU A 17 2.14 12.55 -4.41
CA GLU A 17 1.21 11.71 -5.17
C GLU A 17 -0.09 11.57 -4.38
N ARG A 18 -1.22 11.32 -5.06
CA ARG A 18 -2.53 11.13 -4.42
C ARG A 18 -3.23 9.90 -4.99
N ILE A 19 -3.75 9.05 -4.10
CA ILE A 19 -4.69 7.99 -4.47
C ILE A 19 -5.94 8.06 -3.61
N ASP A 20 -7.08 8.17 -4.30
CA ASP A 20 -8.40 8.06 -3.72
C ASP A 20 -9.17 6.83 -4.26
N GLY A 21 -10.40 6.65 -3.79
CA GLY A 21 -11.27 5.55 -4.20
C GLY A 21 -11.80 5.64 -5.63
N GLY A 22 -11.58 6.75 -6.36
CA GLY A 22 -12.00 6.94 -7.74
C GLY A 22 -10.92 6.58 -8.77
N ILE A 23 -9.65 6.46 -8.36
CA ILE A 23 -8.55 6.12 -9.25
C ILE A 23 -8.59 4.65 -9.67
N THR A 24 -8.49 4.40 -10.98
CA THR A 24 -8.45 3.06 -11.57
C THR A 24 -7.15 2.32 -11.20
N GLY A 25 -7.21 0.98 -11.22
CA GLY A 25 -6.07 0.14 -10.78
C GLY A 25 -4.74 0.41 -11.50
N GLY A 26 -4.77 0.73 -12.80
CA GLY A 26 -3.57 1.04 -13.57
C GLY A 26 -2.89 2.34 -13.11
N LEU A 27 -3.66 3.43 -13.01
CA LEU A 27 -3.15 4.73 -12.54
C LEU A 27 -2.66 4.66 -11.09
N ARG A 28 -3.30 3.82 -10.27
CA ARG A 28 -2.85 3.51 -8.91
C ARG A 28 -1.44 2.91 -8.92
N GLN A 29 -1.19 1.90 -9.75
CA GLN A 29 0.12 1.25 -9.80
C GLN A 29 1.20 2.23 -10.29
N GLU A 30 0.89 3.04 -11.30
CA GLU A 30 1.83 4.04 -11.81
C GLU A 30 2.22 5.07 -10.74
N ALA A 31 1.27 5.54 -9.92
CA ALA A 31 1.56 6.45 -8.81
C ALA A 31 2.45 5.79 -7.74
N ILE A 32 2.19 4.52 -7.40
CA ILE A 32 3.02 3.73 -6.48
C ILE A 32 4.45 3.60 -7.04
N ASP A 33 4.58 3.28 -8.33
CA ASP A 33 5.87 3.09 -8.98
C ASP A 33 6.67 4.40 -9.03
N ARG A 34 6.00 5.54 -9.30
CA ARG A 34 6.64 6.87 -9.26
C ARG A 34 7.16 7.22 -7.86
N PHE A 35 6.39 6.92 -6.81
CA PHE A 35 6.80 7.20 -5.44
C PHE A 35 7.93 6.27 -4.95
N ASN A 36 7.91 5.00 -5.37
CA ASN A 36 8.97 4.04 -5.06
C ASN A 36 10.20 4.16 -6.00
N ALA A 37 10.15 5.02 -7.02
CA ALA A 37 11.23 5.16 -7.98
C ALA A 37 12.53 5.65 -7.31
N PRO A 38 13.70 5.16 -7.73
CA PRO A 38 14.98 5.68 -7.25
C PRO A 38 15.10 7.18 -7.56
N GLY A 39 15.27 8.01 -6.52
CA GLY A 39 15.35 9.46 -6.69
C GLY A 39 14.00 10.15 -6.92
N ALA A 40 12.89 9.49 -6.55
CA ALA A 40 11.58 10.13 -6.46
C ALA A 40 11.69 11.48 -5.72
N GLN A 41 11.09 12.53 -6.31
CA GLN A 41 11.11 13.88 -5.72
C GLN A 41 9.86 14.15 -4.89
N GLN A 42 8.90 13.23 -4.89
CA GLN A 42 7.67 13.33 -4.13
C GLN A 42 7.98 13.14 -2.66
N PHE A 43 7.62 14.16 -1.87
CA PHE A 43 7.84 14.21 -0.43
C PHE A 43 6.83 13.35 0.32
N CYS A 44 5.57 13.33 -0.12
CA CYS A 44 4.51 12.60 0.56
C CYS A 44 3.55 11.92 -0.41
N PHE A 45 2.84 10.93 0.12
CA PHE A 45 1.80 10.19 -0.59
C PHE A 45 0.49 10.36 0.16
N LEU A 46 -0.48 11.04 -0.46
CA LEU A 46 -1.81 11.24 0.10
C LEU A 46 -2.69 10.02 -0.22
N LEU A 47 -3.15 9.36 0.84
CA LEU A 47 -4.06 8.21 0.74
C LEU A 47 -5.37 8.50 1.44
N SER A 48 -6.47 8.19 0.77
CA SER A 48 -7.77 8.05 1.45
C SER A 48 -7.83 6.73 2.24
N THR A 49 -8.49 6.71 3.39
CA THR A 49 -8.64 5.51 4.25
C THR A 49 -9.24 4.32 3.48
N ARG A 50 -10.16 4.59 2.55
CA ARG A 50 -10.75 3.57 1.66
C ARG A 50 -9.75 3.02 0.63
N ALA A 51 -8.80 3.83 0.17
CA ALA A 51 -7.77 3.39 -0.77
C ALA A 51 -6.62 2.64 -0.07
N GLY A 52 -6.25 3.04 1.15
CA GLY A 52 -5.18 2.44 1.95
C GLY A 52 -5.46 1.00 2.39
N GLY A 53 -6.72 0.68 2.70
CA GLY A 53 -7.13 -0.66 3.13
C GLY A 53 -7.11 -1.75 2.03
N LEU A 54 -6.78 -1.41 0.79
CA LEU A 54 -6.77 -2.31 -0.36
C LEU A 54 -5.40 -2.96 -0.65
N GLY A 55 -4.40 -2.78 0.23
CA GLY A 55 -3.08 -3.41 0.09
C GLY A 55 -2.16 -2.64 -0.88
N ILE A 56 -1.72 -1.46 -0.46
CA ILE A 56 -0.69 -0.67 -1.16
C ILE A 56 0.68 -0.93 -0.52
N ASN A 57 1.74 -1.07 -1.32
CA ASN A 57 3.11 -1.23 -0.84
C ASN A 57 3.95 0.02 -1.15
N LEU A 58 4.15 0.88 -0.14
CA LEU A 58 5.02 2.06 -0.21
C LEU A 58 6.35 1.75 0.49
N ALA A 59 7.20 0.94 -0.15
CA ALA A 59 8.44 0.45 0.45
C ALA A 59 9.49 1.55 0.70
N THR A 60 9.40 2.68 0.00
CA THR A 60 10.30 3.83 0.18
C THR A 60 9.85 4.79 1.28
N ALA A 61 8.62 4.67 1.78
CA ALA A 61 8.15 5.50 2.88
C ALA A 61 8.64 4.96 4.24
N ASP A 62 9.15 5.86 5.07
CA ASP A 62 9.57 5.58 6.45
C ASP A 62 8.56 6.07 7.51
N THR A 63 7.75 7.06 7.16
CA THR A 63 6.84 7.74 8.08
C THR A 63 5.39 7.63 7.62
N VAL A 64 4.49 7.25 8.54
CA VAL A 64 3.05 7.18 8.30
C VAL A 64 2.31 8.12 9.26
N ILE A 65 1.47 9.00 8.71
CA ILE A 65 0.66 9.95 9.48
C ILE A 65 -0.81 9.61 9.23
N ILE A 66 -1.53 9.28 10.31
CA ILE A 66 -2.99 9.05 10.29
C ILE A 66 -3.66 10.36 10.70
N TYR A 67 -4.29 11.05 9.74
CA TYR A 67 -4.86 12.38 9.95
C TYR A 67 -6.30 12.35 10.50
N ASP A 68 -7.10 11.39 10.06
CA ASP A 68 -8.46 11.16 10.57
C ASP A 68 -8.62 9.66 10.80
N SER A 69 -8.51 9.25 12.07
CA SER A 69 -8.82 7.88 12.46
C SER A 69 -10.33 7.71 12.33
N ASP A 70 -10.78 7.06 11.26
CA ASP A 70 -12.16 6.59 11.15
C ASP A 70 -12.55 5.93 12.49
N TRP A 71 -13.70 6.32 13.07
CA TRP A 71 -14.29 5.70 14.27
C TRP A 71 -14.82 4.29 13.93
N ASN A 72 -13.96 3.42 13.41
CA ASN A 72 -14.23 2.02 13.10
C ASN A 72 -12.94 1.19 13.33
N PRO A 73 -12.80 0.52 14.50
CA PRO A 73 -11.57 -0.14 14.93
C PRO A 73 -11.13 -1.35 14.08
N HIS A 74 -11.91 -1.74 13.07
CA HIS A 74 -11.58 -2.85 12.17
C HIS A 74 -10.67 -2.44 11.00
N ASN A 75 -10.51 -1.14 10.70
CA ASN A 75 -9.78 -0.69 9.51
C ASN A 75 -8.28 -0.38 9.78
N ASP A 76 -7.87 -0.31 11.05
CA ASP A 76 -6.49 0.03 11.45
C ASP A 76 -5.59 -1.21 11.70
N ILE A 77 -6.16 -2.43 11.75
CA ILE A 77 -5.42 -3.65 12.12
C ILE A 77 -4.47 -4.16 11.00
N GLN A 78 -4.52 -3.59 9.79
CA GLN A 78 -3.70 -4.04 8.66
C GLN A 78 -2.75 -2.96 8.11
N VAL A 79 -2.08 -2.20 8.97
CA VAL A 79 -1.00 -1.26 8.59
C VAL A 79 0.39 -1.69 9.10
N GLY A 80 0.53 -2.89 9.66
CA GLY A 80 1.84 -3.39 10.10
C GLY A 80 1.83 -4.85 10.49
N GLY A 81 2.07 -5.74 9.53
CA GLY A 81 2.33 -7.14 9.81
C GLY A 81 3.25 -7.73 8.75
N PRO A 82 4.34 -8.43 9.13
CA PRO A 82 5.22 -9.07 8.15
C PRO A 82 4.40 -10.10 7.37
N THR A 83 4.46 -10.02 6.04
CA THR A 83 3.93 -11.05 5.15
C THR A 83 4.50 -12.42 5.56
N PRO A 84 3.68 -13.41 5.95
CA PRO A 84 4.20 -14.74 6.18
C PRO A 84 4.69 -15.28 4.83
N SER A 85 5.97 -15.64 4.78
CA SER A 85 6.60 -16.34 3.68
C SER A 85 5.74 -17.53 3.24
N PRO A 86 5.61 -17.83 1.94
CA PRO A 86 4.85 -19.01 1.52
C PRO A 86 5.48 -20.26 2.13
N LEU A 87 4.66 -21.02 2.87
CA LEU A 87 5.04 -22.33 3.42
C LEU A 87 5.52 -23.24 2.27
N PRO A 88 6.59 -24.04 2.45
CA PRO A 88 7.01 -24.99 1.44
C PRO A 88 5.91 -26.03 1.21
N SER A 89 5.49 -26.16 -0.05
CA SER A 89 4.51 -27.14 -0.51
C SER A 89 4.89 -28.54 -0.04
N ALA A 90 4.01 -29.17 0.74
CA ALA A 90 4.14 -30.56 1.14
C ALA A 90 4.00 -31.45 -0.11
N GLU A 91 5.08 -32.10 -0.53
CA GLU A 91 5.02 -33.21 -1.48
C GLU A 91 4.29 -34.41 -0.85
N PRO A 92 3.24 -34.96 -1.48
CA PRO A 92 2.65 -36.19 -1.00
C PRO A 92 3.57 -37.37 -1.33
N THR A 93 4.20 -37.92 -0.30
CA THR A 93 4.94 -39.18 -0.36
C THR A 93 3.98 -40.35 -0.65
N ALA A 94 3.82 -40.73 -1.91
CA ALA A 94 3.09 -41.94 -2.28
C ALA A 94 4.05 -43.14 -2.32
N SER A 95 4.15 -43.81 -1.16
CA SER A 95 4.74 -45.13 -1.01
C SER A 95 3.80 -46.21 -1.54
N GLY A 96 4.29 -47.01 -2.49
CA GLY A 96 4.05 -48.44 -2.58
C GLY A 96 2.80 -48.95 -3.31
N ARG A 97 2.98 -49.61 -4.45
CA ARG A 97 2.83 -51.08 -4.61
C ARG A 97 2.81 -51.54 -6.08
N THR A 98 3.85 -52.30 -6.42
CA THR A 98 3.84 -53.69 -6.95
C THR A 98 3.04 -54.07 -8.22
N ARG A 99 3.77 -54.82 -9.08
CA ARG A 99 3.37 -55.82 -10.10
C ARG A 99 2.99 -55.30 -11.49
N ARG A 100 3.90 -55.50 -12.46
CA ARG A 100 3.97 -56.71 -13.29
C ARG A 100 5.37 -56.89 -13.84
#